data_AF-A0A1F6V2R0-F1
#
_entry.id   AF-A0A1F6V2R0-F1
#
_cell.length_a   1.000
_cell.length_b   1.000
_cell.length_c   1.000
_cell.angle_alpha   90.00
_cell.angle_beta   90.00
_cell.angle_gamma   90.00
#
_symmetry.space_group_name_H-M   'P 1'
#
loop_
_entity.id
_entity.type
_entity.pdbx_description
1 polymer ?
#
loop_
_entity_poly.entity_id
_entity_poly.type
_entity_poly.pdbx_seq_one_letter_code
_entity_poly.pdbx_strand_id
1 'polypeptide(L)'
;WGNNASLVYESVGVGENVNNIKFAYHSFTDILNLEYCFWDIGGKNNFGCVNLKRKKYCILNKEYTKEEYEKLREIIVEDMEKNPYIDSKGRVYKYGEFFPLEMSLFPYNRSNAMRFFPKTKEQVLSLGCDWDDYENPTTSFTLKSNELPDTIKETTDSILDEIIECENCARSFRIVKGELGLLRKMDLPIPHECPKCRENRRFARMTIPRLYHRDCNKCNKPIYTPYSPNDPKIVYCVECYQGEFN
;
A
#
# COMPACT_ATOMS: atom_id res chain seq x y z
N TRP A 1 0.63 -11.23 5.27
CA TRP A 1 0.98 -12.28 4.30
C TRP A 1 0.72 -13.65 4.92
N GLY A 2 1.18 -13.91 6.15
CA GLY A 2 0.34 -14.52 7.21
C GLY A 2 0.39 -16.02 7.52
N ASN A 3 0.84 -16.91 6.65
CA ASN A 3 0.72 -18.37 6.88
C ASN A 3 1.82 -18.89 7.82
N ASN A 4 1.57 -19.64 8.89
CA ASN A 4 0.38 -19.71 9.73
C ASN A 4 0.47 -18.64 10.84
N ALA A 5 -0.68 -18.17 11.33
CA ALA A 5 -0.78 -17.06 12.29
C ALA A 5 -1.08 -17.49 13.74
N SER A 6 -0.72 -16.67 14.74
CA SER A 6 -1.48 -16.55 16.00
C SER A 6 -1.37 -15.15 16.61
N LEU A 7 -2.42 -14.79 17.33
CA LEU A 7 -2.84 -13.55 18.02
C LEU A 7 -2.15 -12.19 17.73
N VAL A 8 -1.76 -11.93 16.48
CA VAL A 8 -1.28 -10.65 15.92
C VAL A 8 -2.18 -9.43 16.22
N TYR A 9 -1.58 -8.25 16.33
CA TYR A 9 -2.17 -6.90 16.45
C TYR A 9 -1.05 -5.87 16.16
N GLU A 10 -1.23 -4.64 15.67
CA GLU A 10 -2.05 -4.16 14.54
C GLU A 10 -1.19 -4.11 13.24
N SER A 11 -0.43 -5.17 12.99
CA SER A 11 0.43 -5.44 11.82
C SER A 11 0.11 -4.69 10.50
N VAL A 12 1.08 -3.91 9.97
CA VAL A 12 1.10 -3.44 8.56
C VAL A 12 1.78 -4.42 7.57
N GLY A 13 2.30 -5.57 8.02
CA GLY A 13 2.52 -6.72 7.13
C GLY A 13 3.43 -7.82 7.66
N VAL A 14 2.83 -8.87 8.22
CA VAL A 14 3.53 -9.98 8.89
C VAL A 14 3.20 -11.37 8.31
N GLY A 15 4.07 -12.34 8.58
CA GLY A 15 4.00 -13.78 8.30
C GLY A 15 5.40 -14.24 7.89
N GLU A 16 5.91 -15.43 8.16
CA GLU A 16 5.28 -16.75 8.03
C GLU A 16 6.24 -17.76 8.68
N ASN A 17 6.00 -18.49 9.76
CA ASN A 17 4.84 -18.67 10.65
C ASN A 17 4.96 -17.86 11.95
N VAL A 18 3.87 -17.73 12.72
CA VAL A 18 3.66 -16.67 13.71
C VAL A 18 2.87 -17.12 14.94
N ASN A 19 3.13 -16.54 16.13
CA ASN A 19 2.21 -16.57 17.28
C ASN A 19 2.32 -15.31 18.21
N ASN A 20 1.17 -14.86 18.75
CA ASN A 20 0.86 -13.71 19.63
C ASN A 20 1.71 -12.42 19.53
N ILE A 21 1.50 -11.61 18.48
CA ILE A 21 2.18 -10.30 18.25
C ILE A 21 1.27 -9.11 18.60
N LYS A 22 1.82 -7.99 19.10
CA LYS A 22 1.10 -6.76 19.54
C LYS A 22 1.98 -5.47 19.38
N PHE A 23 2.31 -4.91 18.21
CA PHE A 23 1.65 -3.74 17.58
C PHE A 23 2.47 -3.41 16.31
N ALA A 24 2.48 -4.31 15.31
CA ALA A 24 3.59 -4.40 14.34
C ALA A 24 3.44 -3.58 13.03
N TYR A 25 4.55 -3.33 12.32
CA TYR A 25 4.55 -2.65 11.02
C TYR A 25 5.03 -3.55 9.86
N HIS A 26 6.08 -4.39 10.02
CA HIS A 26 6.38 -5.53 9.10
C HIS A 26 7.21 -6.64 9.81
N SER A 27 7.02 -7.95 9.51
CA SER A 27 7.89 -9.05 10.02
C SER A 27 7.73 -10.42 9.33
N PHE A 28 8.80 -11.17 9.09
CA PHE A 28 8.84 -12.46 8.38
C PHE A 28 9.63 -13.60 9.11
N THR A 29 9.62 -14.80 8.50
CA THR A 29 10.03 -16.15 8.96
C THR A 29 11.04 -16.23 10.13
N ASP A 30 10.76 -16.81 11.31
CA ASP A 30 9.53 -17.30 11.95
C ASP A 30 9.47 -16.69 13.38
N ILE A 31 8.28 -16.60 13.99
CA ILE A 31 8.04 -15.51 14.98
C ILE A 31 7.10 -15.84 16.15
N LEU A 32 7.37 -15.24 17.32
CA LEU A 32 6.58 -15.34 18.54
C LEU A 32 6.76 -14.12 19.49
N ASN A 33 5.66 -13.59 20.06
CA ASN A 33 5.64 -12.55 21.10
C ASN A 33 6.47 -11.29 20.77
N LEU A 34 6.01 -10.47 19.81
CA LEU A 34 6.63 -9.18 19.47
C LEU A 34 5.73 -8.02 19.86
N GLU A 35 6.30 -6.94 20.39
CA GLU A 35 5.60 -5.69 20.69
C GLU A 35 6.29 -4.49 19.99
N TYR A 36 5.54 -3.53 19.42
CA TYR A 36 6.01 -2.42 18.52
C TYR A 36 7.23 -2.76 17.60
N CYS A 37 7.02 -3.10 16.32
CA CYS A 37 8.11 -3.64 15.46
C CYS A 37 8.12 -3.12 14.01
N PHE A 38 9.28 -2.76 13.45
CA PHE A 38 9.44 -2.03 12.18
C PHE A 38 10.22 -2.77 11.05
N TRP A 39 9.94 -4.05 10.71
CA TRP A 39 10.58 -4.91 9.64
C TRP A 39 11.60 -6.02 10.06
N ASP A 40 11.23 -7.10 10.77
CA ASP A 40 12.21 -8.17 11.18
C ASP A 40 12.03 -9.56 10.57
N ILE A 41 13.09 -10.39 10.47
CA ILE A 41 13.07 -11.73 9.85
C ILE A 41 13.72 -12.80 10.77
N GLY A 42 12.93 -13.26 11.76
CA GLY A 42 13.16 -14.46 12.58
C GLY A 42 13.65 -14.25 14.03
N GLY A 43 12.77 -14.42 15.04
CA GLY A 43 13.07 -14.03 16.44
C GLY A 43 12.20 -14.64 17.56
N LYS A 44 12.28 -14.04 18.78
CA LYS A 44 11.37 -14.25 19.94
C LYS A 44 11.59 -13.17 21.02
N ASN A 45 10.50 -12.58 21.55
CA ASN A 45 10.46 -11.57 22.62
C ASN A 45 11.29 -10.28 22.35
N ASN A 46 10.77 -9.37 21.53
CA ASN A 46 11.38 -8.06 21.27
C ASN A 46 10.35 -6.92 21.42
N PHE A 47 10.77 -5.78 21.99
CA PHE A 47 9.94 -4.58 22.16
C PHE A 47 10.60 -3.33 21.55
N GLY A 48 9.99 -2.75 20.50
CA GLY A 48 10.48 -1.52 19.85
C GLY A 48 11.53 -1.72 18.74
N CYS A 49 11.76 -2.95 18.26
CA CYS A 49 12.91 -3.27 17.40
C CYS A 49 12.66 -3.21 15.88
N VAL A 50 13.77 -2.97 15.14
CA VAL A 50 14.22 -3.64 13.89
C VAL A 50 15.56 -3.04 13.45
N ASN A 51 16.59 -3.79 13.04
CA ASN A 51 16.68 -4.78 11.94
C ASN A 51 17.57 -5.98 12.33
N LEU A 52 16.96 -7.11 12.76
CA LEU A 52 17.63 -8.12 13.58
C LEU A 52 17.37 -9.58 13.21
N LYS A 53 18.11 -10.04 12.20
CA LYS A 53 18.16 -11.45 11.80
C LYS A 53 18.91 -12.32 12.83
N ARG A 54 18.19 -12.74 13.90
CA ARG A 54 18.52 -13.77 14.93
C ARG A 54 19.10 -13.31 16.28
N LYS A 55 18.39 -12.45 17.02
CA LYS A 55 18.62 -12.18 18.47
C LYS A 55 17.39 -12.51 19.33
N LYS A 56 17.51 -12.47 20.66
CA LYS A 56 16.39 -12.67 21.62
C LYS A 56 16.40 -11.55 22.67
N TYR A 57 15.26 -11.33 23.35
CA TYR A 57 15.17 -10.39 24.49
C TYR A 57 15.74 -8.99 24.17
N CYS A 58 15.29 -8.39 23.06
CA CYS A 58 15.83 -7.10 22.60
C CYS A 58 14.88 -5.92 22.84
N ILE A 59 15.47 -4.81 23.28
CA ILE A 59 14.82 -3.48 23.36
C ILE A 59 15.68 -2.51 22.54
N LEU A 60 15.09 -1.82 21.57
CA LEU A 60 15.76 -0.85 20.68
C LEU A 60 17.10 -1.36 20.10
N ASN A 61 17.07 -2.59 19.54
CA ASN A 61 18.23 -3.32 18.97
C ASN A 61 19.34 -3.75 19.96
N LYS A 62 19.24 -3.46 21.26
CA LYS A 62 20.14 -3.97 22.31
C LYS A 62 19.58 -5.25 22.94
N GLU A 63 20.44 -6.24 23.14
CA GLU A 63 20.15 -7.58 23.70
C GLU A 63 20.48 -7.63 25.19
N TYR A 64 19.69 -8.39 25.95
CA TYR A 64 19.71 -8.48 27.41
C TYR A 64 19.56 -9.93 27.89
N THR A 65 19.84 -10.19 29.17
CA THR A 65 19.36 -11.42 29.82
C THR A 65 17.82 -11.39 29.95
N LYS A 66 17.19 -12.54 30.18
CA LYS A 66 15.73 -12.65 30.28
C LYS A 66 15.19 -11.78 31.43
N GLU A 67 15.87 -11.83 32.57
CA GLU A 67 15.48 -11.19 33.82
C GLU A 67 15.64 -9.67 33.73
N GLU A 68 16.69 -9.19 33.08
CA GLU A 68 16.87 -7.76 32.76
C GLU A 68 15.80 -7.27 31.78
N TYR A 69 15.50 -8.06 30.73
CA TYR A 69 14.47 -7.73 29.75
C TYR A 69 13.08 -7.62 30.36
N GLU A 70 12.68 -8.61 31.18
CA GLU A 70 11.36 -8.63 31.84
C GLU A 70 11.19 -7.40 32.74
N LYS A 71 12.21 -7.09 33.56
CA LYS A 71 12.22 -5.89 34.42
C LYS A 71 12.20 -4.58 33.63
N LEU A 72 13.01 -4.45 32.58
CA LEU A 72 13.06 -3.22 31.78
C LEU A 72 11.75 -3.00 31.02
N ARG A 73 11.12 -4.06 30.52
CA ARG A 73 9.83 -3.98 29.84
C ARG A 73 8.74 -3.43 30.78
N GLU A 74 8.64 -3.95 32.01
CA GLU A 74 7.66 -3.45 32.99
C GLU A 74 7.82 -1.95 33.27
N ILE A 75 9.06 -1.48 33.47
CA ILE A 75 9.36 -0.06 33.69
C ILE A 75 8.92 0.80 32.49
N ILE A 76 9.20 0.36 31.25
CA ILE A 76 8.82 1.11 30.04
C ILE A 76 7.31 1.12 29.85
N VAL A 77 6.61 0.00 30.09
CA VAL A 77 5.15 -0.08 29.97
C VAL A 77 4.47 0.82 31.00
N GLU A 78 4.95 0.85 32.25
CA GLU A 78 4.47 1.79 33.27
C GLU A 78 4.71 3.26 32.88
N ASP A 79 5.87 3.57 32.28
CA ASP A 79 6.17 4.92 31.82
C ASP A 79 5.24 5.33 30.67
N MET A 80 5.01 4.46 29.69
CA MET A 80 4.06 4.70 28.58
C MET A 80 2.61 4.88 29.04
N GLU A 81 2.22 4.33 30.18
CA GLU A 81 0.89 4.56 30.78
C GLU A 81 0.78 5.90 31.51
N LYS A 82 1.85 6.32 32.20
CA LYS A 82 1.93 7.58 32.95
C LYS A 82 2.20 8.78 32.05
N ASN A 83 3.02 8.59 31.03
CA ASN A 83 3.52 9.56 30.06
C ASN A 83 3.20 9.06 28.62
N PRO A 84 1.91 8.92 28.25
CA PRO A 84 1.54 8.44 26.93
C PRO A 84 1.97 9.42 25.83
N TYR A 85 2.19 8.92 24.63
CA TYR A 85 2.45 9.78 23.49
C TYR A 85 1.18 10.58 23.15
N ILE A 86 1.33 11.88 22.93
CA ILE A 86 0.23 12.75 22.49
C ILE A 86 0.66 13.39 21.18
N ASP A 87 -0.15 13.16 20.15
CA ASP A 87 0.17 13.58 18.78
C ASP A 87 -0.18 15.06 18.54
N SER A 88 0.12 15.56 17.33
CA SER A 88 -0.17 16.95 16.94
C SER A 88 -1.67 17.34 16.96
N LYS A 89 -2.58 16.36 17.12
CA LYS A 89 -4.03 16.56 17.23
C LYS A 89 -4.57 16.33 18.65
N GLY A 90 -3.71 16.06 19.62
CA GLY A 90 -4.12 15.74 21.00
C GLY A 90 -4.69 14.33 21.17
N ARG A 91 -4.51 13.44 20.18
CA ARG A 91 -4.87 12.02 20.31
C ARG A 91 -3.83 11.35 21.20
N VAL A 92 -4.31 10.60 22.19
CA VAL A 92 -3.46 9.94 23.20
C VAL A 92 -3.19 8.50 22.77
N TYR A 93 -1.92 8.17 22.62
CA TYR A 93 -1.41 6.86 22.24
C TYR A 93 -0.71 6.23 23.46
N LYS A 94 -1.43 5.32 24.12
CA LYS A 94 -0.93 4.53 25.24
C LYS A 94 -0.22 3.26 24.75
N TYR A 95 0.47 2.58 25.67
CA TYR A 95 0.85 1.20 25.45
C TYR A 95 -0.42 0.37 25.17
N GLY A 96 -0.57 -0.15 23.96
CA GLY A 96 -1.85 -0.72 23.51
C GLY A 96 -2.29 -0.24 22.13
N GLU A 97 -1.92 0.99 21.78
CA GLU A 97 -2.39 1.66 20.57
C GLU A 97 -1.44 1.45 19.39
N PHE A 98 -1.95 1.55 18.17
CA PHE A 98 -1.11 1.50 16.97
C PHE A 98 -0.22 2.75 16.81
N PHE A 99 0.73 2.69 15.87
CA PHE A 99 1.54 3.84 15.52
C PHE A 99 0.65 5.02 15.06
N PRO A 100 0.86 6.24 15.60
CA PRO A 100 0.19 7.46 15.16
C PRO A 100 0.22 7.67 13.65
N LEU A 101 -0.85 8.24 13.09
CA LEU A 101 -0.95 8.51 11.65
C LEU A 101 0.11 9.51 11.16
N GLU A 102 0.59 10.39 12.03
CA GLU A 102 1.69 11.32 11.76
C GLU A 102 3.07 10.65 11.69
N MET A 103 3.20 9.39 12.11
CA MET A 103 4.41 8.59 11.91
C MET A 103 4.46 7.89 10.54
N SER A 104 3.51 8.19 9.64
CA SER A 104 3.51 7.65 8.27
C SER A 104 4.71 8.18 7.48
N LEU A 105 5.52 7.28 6.93
CA LEU A 105 6.68 7.62 6.09
C LEU A 105 6.32 8.19 4.71
N PHE A 106 5.03 8.28 4.38
CA PHE A 106 4.54 8.72 3.08
C PHE A 106 3.38 9.70 3.25
N PRO A 107 3.43 10.86 2.56
CA PRO A 107 2.30 11.77 2.47
C PRO A 107 1.05 11.08 1.90
N TYR A 108 -0.12 11.42 2.43
CA TYR A 108 -1.37 10.70 2.17
C TYR A 108 -1.69 10.66 0.67
N ASN A 109 -1.52 11.78 -0.02
CA ASN A 109 -1.76 11.95 -1.46
C ASN A 109 -0.78 11.20 -2.37
N ARG A 110 0.37 10.73 -1.85
CA ARG A 110 1.31 9.85 -2.55
C ARG A 110 1.06 8.37 -2.27
N SER A 111 0.48 8.06 -1.12
CA SER A 111 0.15 6.69 -0.71
C SER A 111 -0.98 6.07 -1.54
N ASN A 112 -1.17 4.75 -1.42
CA ASN A 112 -2.35 4.08 -1.96
C ASN A 112 -3.66 4.44 -1.22
N ALA A 113 -3.59 5.04 -0.03
CA ALA A 113 -4.79 5.45 0.71
C ALA A 113 -5.60 6.49 -0.08
N MET A 114 -4.94 7.47 -0.71
CA MET A 114 -5.60 8.44 -1.60
C MET A 114 -6.32 7.80 -2.79
N ARG A 115 -5.86 6.64 -3.28
CA ARG A 115 -6.49 5.96 -4.43
C ARG A 115 -7.79 5.26 -4.06
N PHE A 116 -7.86 4.68 -2.86
CA PHE A 116 -9.03 3.94 -2.37
C PHE A 116 -9.99 4.83 -1.57
N PHE A 117 -9.45 5.86 -0.90
CA PHE A 117 -10.15 6.76 0.01
C PHE A 117 -9.73 8.21 -0.32
N PRO A 118 -10.12 8.75 -1.49
CA PRO A 118 -9.77 10.11 -1.87
C PRO A 118 -10.28 11.12 -0.84
N LYS A 119 -9.43 12.09 -0.49
CA LYS A 119 -9.69 13.16 0.48
C LYS A 119 -9.12 14.48 -0.02
N THR A 120 -9.72 15.58 0.38
CA THR A 120 -9.14 16.91 0.12
C THR A 120 -7.92 17.16 1.02
N LYS A 121 -7.10 18.16 0.69
CA LYS A 121 -5.93 18.53 1.51
C LYS A 121 -6.32 18.88 2.94
N GLU A 122 -7.40 19.63 3.10
CA GLU A 122 -7.95 20.06 4.40
C GLU A 122 -8.40 18.85 5.22
N GLN A 123 -9.03 17.86 4.58
CA GLN A 123 -9.43 16.60 5.22
C GLN A 123 -8.24 15.73 5.64
N VAL A 124 -7.14 15.75 4.87
CA VAL A 124 -5.90 15.02 5.24
C VAL A 124 -5.20 15.71 6.41
N LEU A 125 -5.04 17.04 6.34
CA LEU A 125 -4.41 17.82 7.41
C LEU A 125 -5.21 17.83 8.71
N SER A 126 -6.55 17.70 8.65
CA SER A 126 -7.38 17.54 9.86
C SER A 126 -7.17 16.18 10.54
N LEU A 127 -6.82 15.14 9.79
CA LEU A 127 -6.48 13.81 10.31
C LEU A 127 -5.06 13.72 10.89
N GLY A 128 -4.23 14.76 10.77
CA GLY A 128 -2.83 14.73 11.19
C GLY A 128 -1.96 13.86 10.28
N CYS A 129 -2.28 13.82 8.99
CA CYS A 129 -1.44 13.17 7.98
C CYS A 129 -0.76 14.23 7.11
N ASP A 130 0.44 13.91 6.63
CA ASP A 130 1.17 14.78 5.70
C ASP A 130 0.53 14.84 4.31
N TRP A 131 0.75 15.98 3.65
CA TRP A 131 0.37 16.22 2.26
C TRP A 131 1.59 16.70 1.46
N ASP A 132 1.85 16.07 0.31
CA ASP A 132 2.93 16.46 -0.59
C ASP A 132 2.44 17.50 -1.60
N ASP A 133 2.88 18.74 -1.45
CA ASP A 133 2.62 19.83 -2.39
C ASP A 133 3.57 19.83 -3.61
N TYR A 134 4.48 18.86 -3.74
CA TYR A 134 5.38 18.78 -4.90
C TYR A 134 4.59 18.57 -6.20
N GLU A 135 4.59 19.60 -7.05
CA GLU A 135 4.13 19.50 -8.42
C GLU A 135 5.16 18.74 -9.26
N ASN A 136 4.69 17.89 -10.18
CA ASN A 136 5.61 17.18 -11.07
C ASN A 136 6.15 18.21 -12.07
N PRO A 137 7.47 18.33 -12.26
CA PRO A 137 8.03 19.31 -13.19
C PRO A 137 7.52 19.02 -14.61
N THR A 138 6.94 20.06 -15.22
CA THR A 138 6.60 20.08 -16.64
C THR A 138 7.88 20.12 -17.46
N THR A 139 8.15 19.04 -18.20
CA THR A 139 9.32 18.93 -19.08
C THR A 139 8.92 19.17 -20.53
N SER A 140 9.70 19.99 -21.24
CA SER A 140 9.57 20.15 -22.69
C SER A 140 9.71 18.80 -23.40
N PHE A 141 8.79 18.50 -24.30
CA PHE A 141 8.88 17.35 -25.21
C PHE A 141 9.59 17.74 -26.51
N THR A 142 10.10 16.73 -27.22
CA THR A 142 10.65 16.84 -28.58
C THR A 142 9.75 16.18 -29.62
N LEU A 143 8.91 15.21 -29.19
CA LEU A 143 7.98 14.48 -30.04
C LEU A 143 6.58 14.47 -29.39
N LYS A 144 5.53 14.72 -30.18
CA LYS A 144 4.14 14.64 -29.67
C LYS A 144 3.65 13.21 -29.64
N SER A 145 2.68 12.94 -28.77
CA SER A 145 2.08 11.61 -28.66
C SER A 145 1.40 11.14 -29.95
N ASN A 146 0.80 12.06 -30.71
CA ASN A 146 0.11 11.75 -31.98
C ASN A 146 1.06 11.63 -33.19
N GLU A 147 2.36 11.84 -33.00
CA GLU A 147 3.41 11.66 -34.01
C GLU A 147 4.14 10.30 -33.83
N LEU A 148 3.77 9.53 -32.80
CA LEU A 148 4.27 8.17 -32.59
C LEU A 148 3.73 7.20 -33.66
N PRO A 149 4.54 6.24 -34.14
CA PRO A 149 4.05 5.20 -35.05
C PRO A 149 3.03 4.28 -34.38
N ASP A 150 1.95 3.97 -35.10
CA ASP A 150 0.90 3.03 -34.66
C ASP A 150 1.43 1.60 -34.44
N THR A 151 2.56 1.23 -35.06
CA THR A 151 3.17 -0.09 -34.91
C THR A 151 4.64 -0.04 -34.46
N ILE A 152 5.04 -1.05 -33.71
CA ILE A 152 6.43 -1.20 -33.24
C ILE A 152 7.42 -1.51 -34.37
N LYS A 153 6.92 -1.94 -35.54
CA LYS A 153 7.70 -2.25 -36.74
C LYS A 153 8.18 -0.99 -37.45
N GLU A 154 7.40 0.09 -37.35
CA GLU A 154 7.73 1.42 -37.87
C GLU A 154 8.57 2.26 -36.88
N THR A 155 8.71 1.79 -35.63
CA THR A 155 9.47 2.50 -34.60
C THR A 155 10.98 2.22 -34.71
N THR A 156 11.72 3.23 -35.16
CA THR A 156 13.20 3.27 -35.20
C THR A 156 13.84 3.48 -33.82
N ASP A 157 15.12 3.15 -33.69
CA ASP A 157 15.88 3.31 -32.42
C ASP A 157 16.05 4.78 -31.98
N SER A 158 15.81 5.74 -32.87
CA SER A 158 15.81 7.18 -32.56
C SER A 158 14.83 7.57 -31.45
N ILE A 159 13.76 6.79 -31.22
CA ILE A 159 12.81 7.01 -30.12
C ILE A 159 13.46 7.00 -28.72
N LEU A 160 14.67 6.45 -28.59
CA LEU A 160 15.46 6.44 -27.35
C LEU A 160 16.04 7.82 -27.00
N ASP A 161 16.25 8.67 -28.01
CA ASP A 161 16.77 10.04 -27.84
C ASP A 161 15.64 11.06 -27.65
N GLU A 162 14.39 10.71 -27.99
CA GLU A 162 13.23 11.59 -27.87
C GLU A 162 12.74 11.78 -26.42
N ILE A 163 11.96 12.85 -26.24
CA ILE A 163 11.14 13.12 -25.07
C ILE A 163 9.70 13.25 -25.57
N ILE A 164 8.85 12.31 -25.18
CA ILE A 164 7.50 12.11 -25.70
C ILE A 164 6.48 12.81 -24.80
N GLU A 165 5.59 13.62 -25.37
CA GLU A 165 4.44 14.20 -24.68
C GLU A 165 3.45 13.11 -24.22
N CYS A 166 2.88 13.23 -23.00
CA CYS A 166 1.79 12.36 -22.58
C CYS A 166 0.43 12.89 -23.02
N GLU A 167 -0.30 12.11 -23.82
CA GLU A 167 -1.65 12.42 -24.31
C GLU A 167 -2.62 12.88 -23.20
N ASN A 168 -2.55 12.26 -22.01
CA ASN A 168 -3.51 12.46 -20.92
C ASN A 168 -3.04 13.38 -19.76
N CYS A 169 -1.84 13.98 -19.81
CA CYS A 169 -1.39 14.93 -18.77
C CYS A 169 -0.15 15.73 -19.20
N ALA A 170 0.09 16.90 -18.59
CA ALA A 170 1.23 17.79 -18.88
C ALA A 170 2.65 17.26 -18.55
N ARG A 171 2.85 15.94 -18.40
CA ARG A 171 4.18 15.32 -18.22
C ARG A 171 4.69 14.77 -19.54
N SER A 172 6.00 14.80 -19.72
CA SER A 172 6.68 14.10 -20.80
C SER A 172 7.45 12.89 -20.26
N PHE A 173 7.73 11.89 -21.10
CA PHE A 173 8.41 10.65 -20.74
C PHE A 173 9.37 10.20 -21.84
N ARG A 174 10.22 9.20 -21.56
CA ARG A 174 11.16 8.63 -22.54
C ARG A 174 11.05 7.11 -22.53
N ILE A 175 11.33 6.48 -23.66
CA ILE A 175 11.44 5.02 -23.76
C ILE A 175 12.91 4.65 -23.55
N VAL A 176 13.17 3.70 -22.65
CA VAL A 176 14.52 3.16 -22.44
C VAL A 176 14.77 1.93 -23.30
N LYS A 177 16.03 1.65 -23.64
CA LYS A 177 16.42 0.52 -24.51
C LYS A 177 15.83 -0.83 -24.09
N GLY A 178 15.70 -1.07 -22.78
CA GLY A 178 15.05 -2.27 -22.23
C GLY A 178 13.53 -2.32 -22.46
N GLU A 179 12.83 -1.18 -22.37
CA GLU A 179 11.39 -1.09 -22.67
C GLU A 179 11.16 -1.28 -24.17
N LEU A 180 11.94 -0.62 -25.03
CA LEU A 180 11.87 -0.80 -26.50
C LEU A 180 12.10 -2.26 -26.92
N GLY A 181 13.11 -2.93 -26.33
CA GLY A 181 13.38 -4.34 -26.59
C GLY A 181 12.25 -5.28 -26.15
N LEU A 182 11.60 -4.98 -25.02
CA LEU A 182 10.42 -5.73 -24.55
C LEU A 182 9.21 -5.51 -25.47
N LEU A 183 8.93 -4.27 -25.83
CA LEU A 183 7.83 -3.90 -26.73
C LEU A 183 7.95 -4.60 -28.09
N ARG A 184 9.15 -4.58 -28.69
CA ARG A 184 9.46 -5.32 -29.93
C ARG A 184 9.24 -6.83 -29.78
N LYS A 185 9.71 -7.43 -28.68
CA LYS A 185 9.52 -8.88 -28.42
C LYS A 185 8.05 -9.27 -28.26
N MET A 186 7.20 -8.34 -27.84
CA MET A 186 5.76 -8.57 -27.63
C MET A 186 4.87 -8.11 -28.81
N ASP A 187 5.46 -7.59 -29.89
CA ASP A 187 4.77 -6.91 -31.01
C ASP A 187 3.80 -5.80 -30.53
N LEU A 188 4.22 -5.05 -29.50
CA LEU A 188 3.42 -3.97 -28.88
C LEU A 188 3.95 -2.58 -29.28
N PRO A 189 3.09 -1.62 -29.68
CA PRO A 189 3.51 -0.27 -30.04
C PRO A 189 4.03 0.55 -28.86
N ILE A 190 4.66 1.68 -29.17
CA ILE A 190 5.07 2.67 -28.17
C ILE A 190 3.82 3.24 -27.48
N PRO A 191 3.81 3.33 -26.14
CA PRO A 191 2.68 3.88 -25.41
C PRO A 191 2.54 5.39 -25.64
N HIS A 192 1.35 5.86 -26.03
CA HIS A 192 0.96 7.28 -26.10
C HIS A 192 0.79 7.96 -24.72
N GLU A 193 0.74 7.15 -23.66
CA GLU A 193 0.56 7.57 -22.27
C GLU A 193 1.82 7.37 -21.43
N CYS A 194 2.19 8.37 -20.62
CA CYS A 194 3.26 8.21 -19.63
C CYS A 194 2.98 7.04 -18.65
N PRO A 195 4.02 6.44 -18.05
CA PRO A 195 3.86 5.31 -17.12
C PRO A 195 2.80 5.55 -16.02
N LYS A 196 2.67 6.79 -15.53
CA LYS A 196 1.70 7.13 -14.48
C LYS A 196 0.25 7.15 -14.96
N CYS A 197 -0.02 7.60 -16.19
CA CYS A 197 -1.36 7.52 -16.77
C CYS A 197 -1.73 6.06 -17.08
N ARG A 198 -0.78 5.28 -17.63
CA ARG A 198 -0.94 3.83 -17.81
C ARG A 198 -1.24 3.10 -16.49
N GLU A 199 -0.57 3.49 -15.40
CA GLU A 199 -0.82 2.99 -14.05
C GLU A 199 -2.24 3.37 -13.59
N ASN A 200 -2.60 4.66 -13.60
CA ASN A 200 -3.91 5.15 -13.18
C ASN A 200 -5.05 4.43 -13.95
N ARG A 201 -4.89 4.23 -15.26
CA ARG A 201 -5.82 3.52 -16.15
C ARG A 201 -6.01 2.04 -15.77
N ARG A 202 -4.97 1.39 -15.23
CA ARG A 202 -5.07 0.03 -14.66
C ARG A 202 -5.77 0.06 -13.31
N PHE A 203 -5.39 0.99 -12.43
CA PHE A 203 -5.99 1.13 -11.09
C PHE A 203 -7.49 1.46 -11.14
N ALA A 204 -7.93 2.27 -12.12
CA ALA A 204 -9.34 2.60 -12.34
C ALA A 204 -10.23 1.38 -12.70
N ARG A 205 -9.64 0.23 -13.05
CA ARG A 205 -10.35 -1.03 -13.30
C ARG A 205 -10.43 -1.93 -12.06
N MET A 206 -9.72 -1.60 -10.99
CA MET A 206 -9.76 -2.38 -9.75
C MET A 206 -11.02 -2.05 -8.96
N THR A 207 -11.62 -3.07 -8.35
CA THR A 207 -12.72 -2.85 -7.41
C THR A 207 -12.18 -2.26 -6.11
N ILE A 208 -12.88 -1.25 -5.58
CA ILE A 208 -12.54 -0.61 -4.31
C ILE A 208 -12.75 -1.63 -3.18
N PRO A 209 -11.90 -1.69 -2.13
CA PRO A 209 -12.07 -2.57 -0.98
C PRO A 209 -13.20 -2.07 -0.05
N ARG A 210 -14.42 -2.08 -0.58
CA ARG A 210 -15.66 -1.66 0.08
C ARG A 210 -16.79 -2.55 -0.41
N LEU A 211 -17.59 -3.07 0.52
CA LEU A 211 -18.82 -3.76 0.20
C LEU A 211 -20.00 -2.78 0.19
N TYR A 212 -20.93 -3.01 -0.72
CA TYR A 212 -22.19 -2.30 -0.87
C TYR A 212 -23.34 -3.30 -0.76
N HIS A 213 -24.45 -2.85 -0.19
CA HIS A 213 -25.72 -3.57 -0.27
C HIS A 213 -26.33 -3.33 -1.66
N ARG A 214 -26.70 -4.40 -2.37
CA ARG A 214 -27.49 -4.38 -3.61
C ARG A 214 -28.46 -5.56 -3.57
N ASP A 215 -29.48 -5.52 -4.42
CA ASP A 215 -30.35 -6.67 -4.65
C ASP A 215 -29.88 -7.43 -5.91
N CYS A 216 -30.03 -8.75 -5.89
CA CYS A 216 -29.72 -9.61 -7.03
C CYS A 216 -30.59 -9.24 -8.24
N ASN A 217 -29.97 -8.89 -9.37
CA ASN A 217 -30.69 -8.47 -10.58
C ASN A 217 -31.62 -9.54 -11.20
N LYS A 218 -31.57 -10.81 -10.77
CA LYS A 218 -32.43 -11.90 -11.25
C LYS A 218 -33.57 -12.28 -10.29
N CYS A 219 -33.33 -12.24 -8.97
CA CYS A 219 -34.29 -12.74 -7.96
C CYS A 219 -34.60 -11.75 -6.83
N ASN A 220 -34.05 -10.53 -6.88
CA ASN A 220 -34.22 -9.47 -5.86
C ASN A 220 -33.80 -9.85 -4.42
N LYS A 221 -33.05 -10.95 -4.24
CA LYS A 221 -32.45 -11.34 -2.95
C LYS A 221 -31.36 -10.32 -2.56
N PRO A 222 -31.34 -9.81 -1.31
CA PRO A 222 -30.31 -8.88 -0.86
C PRO A 222 -28.93 -9.55 -0.83
N ILE A 223 -27.91 -8.84 -1.29
CA ILE A 223 -26.52 -9.31 -1.38
C ILE A 223 -25.52 -8.19 -1.01
N TYR A 224 -24.36 -8.61 -0.50
CA TYR A 224 -23.18 -7.75 -0.41
C TYR A 224 -22.27 -7.98 -1.61
N THR A 225 -21.85 -6.88 -2.23
CA THR A 225 -21.05 -6.90 -3.47
C THR A 225 -20.09 -5.72 -3.48
N PRO A 226 -18.89 -5.84 -4.08
CA PRO A 226 -17.95 -4.73 -4.18
C PRO A 226 -18.33 -3.73 -5.29
N TYR A 227 -19.36 -4.02 -6.09
CA TYR A 227 -19.93 -3.09 -7.07
C TYR A 227 -20.95 -2.15 -6.42
N SER A 228 -20.74 -0.84 -6.55
CA SER A 228 -21.67 0.16 -5.99
C SER A 228 -23.07 0.07 -6.64
N PRO A 229 -24.15 0.53 -5.99
CA PRO A 229 -25.50 0.54 -6.60
C PRO A 229 -25.59 1.30 -7.93
N ASN A 230 -24.73 2.31 -8.13
CA ASN A 230 -24.64 3.10 -9.37
C ASN A 230 -23.80 2.43 -10.46
N ASP A 231 -23.18 1.28 -10.19
CA ASP A 231 -22.43 0.53 -11.22
C ASP A 231 -23.42 -0.15 -12.18
N PRO A 232 -23.36 0.12 -13.51
CA PRO A 232 -24.31 -0.42 -14.48
C PRO A 232 -24.17 -1.95 -14.71
N LYS A 233 -23.19 -2.62 -14.11
CA LYS A 233 -23.06 -4.07 -14.18
C LYS A 233 -24.27 -4.78 -13.57
N ILE A 234 -24.69 -5.85 -14.24
CA ILE A 234 -25.62 -6.84 -13.72
C ILE A 234 -24.89 -7.64 -12.62
N VAL A 235 -25.50 -7.73 -11.44
CA VAL A 235 -24.95 -8.48 -10.30
C VAL A 235 -25.97 -9.52 -9.85
N TYR A 236 -25.57 -10.78 -9.90
CA TYR A 236 -26.37 -11.90 -9.41
C TYR A 236 -25.86 -12.40 -8.06
N CYS A 237 -26.76 -12.97 -7.25
CA CYS A 237 -26.36 -13.81 -6.12
C CYS A 237 -25.70 -15.10 -6.63
N VAL A 238 -24.95 -15.78 -5.76
CA VAL A 238 -24.19 -17.00 -6.10
C VAL A 238 -25.08 -18.06 -6.76
N GLU A 239 -26.25 -18.32 -6.18
CA GLU A 239 -27.27 -19.26 -6.70
C GLU A 239 -27.71 -18.90 -8.14
N CYS A 240 -28.03 -17.63 -8.38
CA CYS A 240 -28.49 -17.17 -9.70
C CYS A 240 -27.36 -17.19 -10.74
N TYR A 241 -26.13 -16.82 -10.37
CA TYR A 241 -24.97 -16.87 -11.25
C TYR A 241 -24.66 -18.30 -11.69
N GLN A 242 -24.65 -19.26 -10.75
CA GLN A 242 -24.41 -20.67 -11.05
C GLN A 242 -25.47 -21.25 -11.99
N GLY A 243 -26.73 -20.81 -11.87
CA GLY A 243 -27.83 -21.19 -12.75
C GLY A 243 -27.82 -20.57 -14.16
N GLU A 244 -26.78 -19.84 -14.57
CA GLU A 244 -26.60 -19.37 -15.96
C GLU A 244 -25.65 -20.28 -16.78
N PHE A 245 -24.90 -21.18 -16.13
CA PHE A 245 -23.87 -22.02 -16.75
C PHE A 245 -24.20 -23.53 -16.73
N ASN A 246 -25.44 -23.87 -16.35
CA ASN A 246 -26.03 -25.21 -16.38
C ASN A 246 -27.04 -25.32 -17.52
#